data_AF-A0A4Z0E6K6-F1
#
_entry.id   AF-A0A4Z0E6K6-F1
#
_cell.length_a   1.000
_cell.length_b   1.000
_cell.length_c   1.000
_cell.angle_alpha   90.00
_cell.angle_beta   90.00
_cell.angle_gamma   90.00
#
_symmetry.space_group_name_H-M   'P 1'
#
loop_
_entity.id
_entity.type
_entity.pdbx_description
1 polymer ?
#
loop_
_entity_poly.entity_id
_entity_poly.type
_entity_poly.pdbx_seq_one_letter_code
_entity_poly.pdbx_strand_id
1 'polypeptide(L)'
;MVGRRGGVMLAMVLAVGGCTATAAPPSPSASTGTVRERIAALALRQVAFGSVSLIPVRFAHSRIAGPFEDGGRRLYCVSTRMSGRTFGKPERPKLVLREEGGALTVLGDEEETCEGHRSEPFAELDSPGA
;
A
#
# COMPACT_ATOMS: atom_id res chain seq x y z
N MET A 1 -18.85 -49.54 45.32
CA MET A 1 -18.40 -50.88 44.87
C MET A 1 -19.41 -51.41 43.84
N VAL A 2 -18.96 -52.32 42.95
CA VAL A 2 -19.56 -52.78 41.66
C VAL A 2 -19.19 -51.83 40.51
N GLY A 3 -18.43 -52.16 39.46
CA GLY A 3 -17.94 -53.43 38.88
C GLY A 3 -18.25 -53.42 37.37
N ARG A 4 -17.35 -52.90 36.50
CA ARG A 4 -16.41 -53.59 35.59
C ARG A 4 -17.04 -54.51 34.50
N ARG A 5 -16.51 -54.35 33.26
CA ARG A 5 -16.54 -55.19 32.03
C ARG A 5 -17.57 -54.69 30.99
N GLY A 6 -17.20 -54.21 29.80
CA GLY A 6 -16.36 -54.80 28.73
C GLY A 6 -17.31 -55.10 27.55
N GLY A 7 -17.03 -54.92 26.26
CA GLY A 7 -15.85 -54.58 25.46
C GLY A 7 -16.35 -54.07 24.08
N VAL A 8 -15.54 -53.31 23.34
CA VAL A 8 -14.70 -53.76 22.20
C VAL A 8 -15.32 -53.34 20.85
N MET A 9 -14.57 -52.45 20.20
CA MET A 9 -14.40 -52.21 18.76
C MET A 9 -15.61 -51.88 17.86
N LEU A 10 -15.53 -50.73 17.19
CA LEU A 10 -14.90 -50.73 15.87
C LEU A 10 -14.31 -49.35 15.54
N ALA A 11 -13.07 -49.37 15.09
CA ALA A 11 -12.34 -48.23 14.59
C ALA A 11 -12.96 -47.73 13.28
N MET A 12 -12.95 -46.41 13.09
CA MET A 12 -12.75 -45.86 11.76
C MET A 12 -11.81 -44.67 11.87
N VAL A 13 -10.54 -44.97 11.66
CA VAL A 13 -9.50 -44.00 11.34
C VAL A 13 -9.81 -43.47 9.95
N LEU A 14 -10.23 -42.21 9.85
CA LEU A 14 -10.11 -41.43 8.63
C LEU A 14 -9.20 -40.26 8.93
N ALA A 15 -7.91 -40.55 8.84
CA ALA A 15 -6.85 -39.55 8.75
C ALA A 15 -7.05 -38.77 7.44
N VAL A 16 -7.76 -37.64 7.52
CA VAL A 16 -7.63 -36.59 6.52
C VAL A 16 -6.69 -35.55 7.11
N GLY A 17 -5.40 -35.86 7.03
CA GLY A 17 -4.33 -34.89 7.23
C GLY A 17 -4.37 -33.87 6.08
N GLY A 18 -5.30 -32.91 6.19
CA GLY A 18 -5.25 -31.69 5.40
C GLY A 18 -4.22 -30.78 6.03
N CYS A 19 -2.96 -30.88 5.57
CA CYS A 19 -1.97 -29.85 5.78
C CYS A 19 -2.44 -28.57 5.08
N THR A 20 -3.32 -27.80 5.70
CA THR A 20 -3.50 -26.39 5.35
C THR A 20 -2.31 -25.64 5.94
N ALA A 21 -1.13 -25.84 5.34
CA ALA A 21 -0.14 -24.79 5.35
C ALA A 21 -0.83 -23.60 4.69
N THR A 22 -1.35 -22.69 5.51
CA THR A 22 -1.64 -21.34 5.05
C THR A 22 -0.30 -20.79 4.63
N ALA A 23 0.06 -21.00 3.36
CA ALA A 23 1.14 -20.28 2.74
C ALA A 23 0.79 -18.81 2.97
N ALA A 24 1.64 -18.11 3.74
CA ALA A 24 1.57 -16.67 3.80
C ALA A 24 1.44 -16.17 2.36
N PRO A 25 0.50 -15.26 2.06
CA PRO A 25 0.40 -14.71 0.72
C PRO A 25 1.80 -14.29 0.29
N PRO A 26 2.23 -14.63 -0.94
CA PRO A 26 3.57 -14.32 -1.39
C PRO A 26 3.81 -12.84 -1.09
N SER A 27 4.85 -12.54 -0.29
CA SER A 27 5.28 -11.17 -0.03
C SER A 27 5.31 -10.49 -1.39
N PRO A 28 4.56 -9.38 -1.59
CA PRO A 28 4.47 -8.75 -2.89
C PRO A 28 5.90 -8.50 -3.32
N SER A 29 6.32 -9.22 -4.36
CA SER A 29 7.69 -9.21 -4.84
C SER A 29 8.10 -7.76 -4.96
N ALA A 30 9.20 -7.38 -4.29
CA ALA A 30 9.68 -6.01 -4.31
C ALA A 30 9.65 -5.55 -5.76
N SER A 31 8.75 -4.61 -6.07
CA SER A 31 8.56 -4.13 -7.44
C SER A 31 9.94 -3.77 -7.99
N THR A 32 10.29 -4.28 -9.17
CA THR A 32 11.67 -4.31 -9.69
C THR A 32 12.14 -2.94 -10.23
N GLY A 33 11.76 -1.86 -9.55
CA GLY A 33 12.04 -0.48 -9.94
C GLY A 33 12.67 0.34 -8.81
N THR A 34 13.05 1.57 -9.13
CA THR A 34 13.57 2.51 -8.13
C THR A 34 12.53 2.76 -7.03
N VAL A 35 12.96 3.19 -5.82
CA VAL A 35 12.02 3.56 -4.75
C VAL A 35 10.98 4.58 -5.25
N ARG A 36 11.42 5.55 -6.08
CA ARG A 36 10.57 6.58 -6.68
C ARG A 36 9.52 6.00 -7.62
N GLU A 37 9.89 5.09 -8.52
CA GLU A 37 8.96 4.38 -9.40
C GLU A 37 7.94 3.56 -8.60
N ARG A 38 8.40 2.90 -7.53
CA ARG A 38 7.52 2.14 -6.63
C ARG A 38 6.53 3.04 -5.90
N ILE A 39 6.98 4.21 -5.44
CA ILE A 39 6.11 5.22 -4.82
C ILE A 39 5.08 5.73 -5.84
N ALA A 40 5.48 6.03 -7.08
CA ALA A 40 4.57 6.48 -8.13
C ALA A 40 3.51 5.42 -8.44
N ALA A 41 3.94 4.17 -8.63
CA ALA A 41 3.04 3.04 -8.86
C ALA A 41 2.07 2.82 -7.69
N LEU A 42 2.51 3.02 -6.46
CA LEU A 42 1.66 2.92 -5.27
C LEU A 42 0.68 4.09 -5.18
N ALA A 43 1.11 5.31 -5.51
CA ALA A 43 0.25 6.50 -5.56
C ALA A 43 -0.88 6.34 -6.58
N LEU A 44 -0.59 5.83 -7.78
CA LEU A 44 -1.59 5.57 -8.83
C LEU A 44 -2.66 4.55 -8.42
N ARG A 45 -2.41 3.72 -7.41
CA ARG A 45 -3.40 2.76 -6.86
C ARG A 45 -4.32 3.38 -5.80
N GLN A 46 -4.05 4.60 -5.34
CA GLN A 46 -4.81 5.22 -4.26
C GLN A 46 -6.10 5.87 -4.77
N VAL A 47 -7.17 5.72 -3.99
CA VAL A 47 -8.48 6.35 -4.29
C VAL A 47 -8.36 7.86 -4.36
N ALA A 48 -7.60 8.47 -3.45
CA ALA A 48 -7.34 9.92 -3.45
C ALA A 48 -6.68 10.40 -4.75
N PHE A 49 -5.90 9.53 -5.40
CA PHE A 49 -5.24 9.77 -6.69
C PHE A 49 -6.10 9.27 -7.88
N GLY A 50 -7.36 8.88 -7.66
CA GLY A 50 -8.29 8.59 -8.75
C GLY A 50 -8.22 7.17 -9.30
N SER A 51 -7.69 6.20 -8.55
CA SER A 51 -7.64 4.79 -8.98
C SER A 51 -9.01 4.15 -9.28
N VAL A 52 -10.09 4.76 -8.78
CA VAL A 52 -11.49 4.34 -9.00
C VAL A 52 -12.28 5.32 -9.87
N SER A 53 -11.62 6.30 -10.50
CA SER A 53 -12.28 7.31 -11.33
C SER A 53 -12.72 6.73 -12.68
N LEU A 54 -13.98 6.98 -13.07
CA LEU A 54 -14.48 6.66 -14.41
C LEU A 54 -13.94 7.61 -15.48
N ILE A 55 -13.54 8.82 -15.08
CA ILE A 55 -12.94 9.82 -15.97
C ILE A 55 -11.42 9.73 -15.83
N PRO A 56 -10.65 9.69 -16.94
CA PRO A 56 -9.20 9.70 -16.89
C PRO A 56 -8.67 10.89 -16.09
N VAL A 57 -7.86 10.60 -15.08
CA VAL A 57 -7.17 11.63 -14.31
C VAL A 57 -5.82 11.97 -14.94
N ARG A 58 -5.40 13.23 -14.78
CA ARG A 58 -4.08 13.73 -15.18
C ARG A 58 -3.38 14.35 -13.99
N PHE A 59 -2.09 14.06 -13.85
CA PHE A 59 -1.22 14.58 -12.80
C PHE A 59 -0.23 15.56 -13.41
N ALA A 60 -0.01 16.67 -12.71
CA ALA A 60 0.93 17.71 -13.10
C ALA A 60 1.61 18.30 -11.86
N HIS A 61 2.84 18.76 -12.03
CA HIS A 61 3.63 19.39 -10.97
C HIS A 61 3.70 18.51 -9.71
N SER A 62 3.90 17.22 -9.90
CA SER A 62 4.05 16.26 -8.81
C SER A 62 5.33 16.55 -8.03
N ARG A 63 5.26 16.36 -6.72
CA ARG A 63 6.32 16.65 -5.76
C ARG A 63 6.47 15.51 -4.80
N ILE A 64 7.70 15.18 -4.48
CA ILE A 64 8.06 14.19 -3.47
C ILE A 64 8.97 14.84 -2.42
N ALA A 65 8.74 14.55 -1.16
CA ALA A 65 9.65 14.86 -0.05
C ALA A 65 10.10 13.57 0.61
N GLY A 66 11.36 13.53 1.03
CA GLY A 66 11.98 12.40 1.72
C GLY A 66 13.10 11.71 0.95
N PRO A 67 13.72 10.67 1.54
CA PRO A 67 13.37 10.12 2.84
C PRO A 67 13.63 11.11 3.99
N PHE A 68 12.79 11.08 5.01
CA PHE A 68 13.02 11.76 6.29
C PHE A 68 12.55 10.88 7.46
N GLU A 69 13.08 11.14 8.66
CA GLU A 69 12.73 10.38 9.86
C GLU A 69 11.67 11.12 10.68
N ASP A 70 10.63 10.42 11.08
CA ASP A 70 9.60 10.89 12.00
C ASP A 70 9.22 9.79 13.00
N GLY A 71 9.52 10.00 14.29
CA GLY A 71 9.26 9.00 15.33
C GLY A 71 9.96 7.65 15.10
N GLY A 72 11.14 7.65 14.46
CA GLY A 72 11.87 6.42 14.08
C GLY A 72 11.29 5.70 12.87
N ARG A 73 10.40 6.35 12.11
CA ARG A 73 9.83 5.87 10.86
C ARG A 73 10.48 6.64 9.71
N ARG A 74 10.94 5.92 8.70
CA ARG A 74 11.41 6.51 7.46
C ARG A 74 10.22 6.78 6.54
N LEU A 75 9.95 8.05 6.27
CA LEU A 75 8.76 8.48 5.55
C LEU A 75 9.08 9.17 4.21
N TYR A 76 8.09 9.12 3.33
CA TYR A 76 8.00 9.89 2.09
C TYR A 76 6.65 10.57 2.02
N CYS A 77 6.63 11.77 1.43
CA CYS A 77 5.39 12.49 1.16
C CYS A 77 5.28 12.81 -0.32
N VAL A 78 4.14 12.50 -0.91
CA VAL A 78 3.82 12.82 -2.31
C VAL A 78 2.68 13.81 -2.33
N SER A 79 2.79 14.81 -3.19
CA SER A 79 1.69 15.73 -3.51
C SER A 79 1.68 16.02 -5.00
N THR A 80 0.51 16.28 -5.58
CA THR A 80 0.40 16.53 -7.03
C THR A 80 -0.79 17.45 -7.31
N ARG A 81 -0.84 18.05 -8.50
CA ARG A 81 -2.08 18.62 -9.03
C ARG A 81 -2.76 17.57 -9.89
N MET A 82 -3.99 17.26 -9.55
CA MET A 82 -4.81 16.29 -10.26
C MET A 82 -6.00 16.98 -10.91
N SER A 83 -6.29 16.58 -12.14
CA SER A 83 -7.46 17.04 -12.91
C SER A 83 -8.18 15.84 -13.54
N GLY A 84 -9.41 16.04 -14.00
CA GLY A 84 -10.20 15.03 -14.71
C GLY A 84 -11.28 14.35 -13.88
N ARG A 85 -11.04 14.10 -12.59
CA ARG A 85 -12.05 13.46 -11.70
C ARG A 85 -13.28 14.34 -11.47
N THR A 86 -13.05 15.63 -11.20
CA THR A 86 -14.13 16.60 -10.95
C THR A 86 -14.07 17.69 -12.02
N PHE A 87 -15.17 17.90 -12.75
CA PHE A 87 -15.25 18.95 -13.77
C PHE A 87 -14.99 20.33 -13.15
N GLY A 88 -13.97 21.02 -13.65
CA GLY A 88 -13.68 22.42 -13.31
C GLY A 88 -13.07 22.66 -11.92
N LYS A 89 -12.70 21.62 -11.16
CA LYS A 89 -12.02 21.78 -9.87
C LYS A 89 -10.65 21.09 -9.87
N PRO A 90 -9.54 21.84 -9.76
CA PRO A 90 -8.23 21.24 -9.57
C PRO A 90 -8.16 20.60 -8.17
N GLU A 91 -7.73 19.35 -8.12
CA GLU A 91 -7.58 18.59 -6.88
C GLU A 91 -6.10 18.48 -6.52
N ARG A 92 -5.78 18.44 -5.22
CA ARG A 92 -4.39 18.39 -4.74
C ARG A 92 -4.19 17.25 -3.74
N PRO A 93 -4.32 15.98 -4.17
CA PRO A 93 -4.18 14.86 -3.26
C PRO A 93 -2.75 14.80 -2.70
N LYS A 94 -2.63 14.40 -1.43
CA LYS A 94 -1.37 14.06 -0.79
C LYS A 94 -1.37 12.58 -0.40
N LEU A 95 -0.18 12.02 -0.23
CA LEU A 95 0.04 10.65 0.20
C LEU A 95 1.26 10.61 1.11
N VAL A 96 1.13 9.94 2.25
CA VAL A 96 2.25 9.65 3.14
C VAL A 96 2.59 8.18 3.04
N LEU A 97 3.87 7.87 2.89
CA LEU A 97 4.35 6.51 2.79
C LEU A 97 5.43 6.24 3.83
N ARG A 98 5.37 5.08 4.48
CA ARG A 98 6.44 4.55 5.31
C ARG A 98 7.24 3.51 4.55
N GLU A 99 8.57 3.64 4.60
CA GLU A 99 9.51 2.63 4.13
C GLU A 99 10.04 1.80 5.31
N GLU A 100 9.87 0.48 5.25
CA GLU A 100 10.40 -0.44 6.26
C GLU A 100 10.89 -1.73 5.59
N GLY A 101 12.17 -2.07 5.77
CA GLY A 101 12.77 -3.27 5.15
C GLY A 101 12.65 -3.29 3.62
N GLY A 102 12.57 -2.11 2.98
CA GLY A 102 12.36 -1.97 1.54
C GLY A 102 10.90 -2.13 1.08
N ALA A 103 9.95 -2.36 1.98
CA ALA A 103 8.52 -2.33 1.70
C ALA A 103 7.96 -0.91 1.89
N LEU A 104 6.96 -0.54 1.07
CA LEU A 104 6.26 0.74 1.16
C LEU A 104 4.83 0.50 1.65
N THR A 105 4.43 1.25 2.67
CA THR A 105 3.07 1.23 3.22
C THR A 105 2.47 2.63 3.20
N VAL A 106 1.19 2.75 2.84
CA VAL A 106 0.47 4.03 2.86
C VAL A 106 -0.01 4.30 4.27
N LEU A 107 0.25 5.52 4.77
CA LEU A 107 -0.30 6.01 6.03
C LEU A 107 -1.51 6.91 5.72
N GLY A 108 -2.64 6.63 6.35
CA GLY A 108 -3.84 7.46 6.29
C GLY A 108 -3.82 8.54 7.36
N ASP A 109 -4.45 9.69 7.08
CA ASP A 109 -4.68 10.78 8.03
C ASP A 109 -3.42 11.40 8.70
N GLU A 110 -2.23 11.21 8.11
CA GLU A 110 -0.95 11.77 8.60
C GLU A 110 -0.39 12.88 7.67
N GLU A 111 -1.24 13.57 6.91
CA GLU A 111 -0.81 14.56 5.92
C GLU A 111 -0.04 15.75 6.52
N GLU A 112 -0.26 16.04 7.80
CA GLU A 112 0.45 17.10 8.55
C GLU A 112 1.93 16.81 8.75
N THR A 113 2.32 15.53 8.78
CA THR A 113 3.71 15.07 8.85
C THR A 113 4.53 15.49 7.63
N CYS A 114 3.86 15.89 6.53
CA CYS A 114 4.53 16.36 5.33
C CYS A 114 4.87 17.85 5.32
N GLU A 115 4.35 18.62 6.27
CA GLU A 115 4.53 20.07 6.30
C GLU A 115 5.97 20.45 6.68
N GLY A 116 6.52 21.47 6.03
CA GLY A 116 7.89 21.95 6.30
C GLY A 116 9.03 21.13 5.69
N HIS A 117 8.77 19.94 5.14
CA HIS A 117 9.79 19.15 4.47
C HIS A 117 10.11 19.68 3.06
N ARG A 118 11.40 19.75 2.71
CA ARG A 118 11.83 20.14 1.37
C ARG A 118 11.39 19.07 0.37
N SER A 119 10.56 19.49 -0.59
CA SER A 119 10.17 18.66 -1.71
C SER A 119 11.03 18.91 -2.95
N GLU A 120 11.02 17.95 -3.87
CA GLU A 120 11.62 18.01 -5.19
C GLU A 120 10.62 17.56 -6.26
N PRO A 121 10.87 17.85 -7.56
CA PRO A 121 10.01 17.38 -8.65
C PRO A 121 9.89 15.85 -8.67
N PHE A 122 8.70 15.33 -9.00
CA PHE A 122 8.39 13.90 -9.04
C PHE A 122 7.82 13.48 -10.40
N ALA A 123 8.68 13.51 -11.42
CA ALA A 123 8.31 13.28 -12.82
C ALA A 123 7.76 11.86 -13.06
N GLU A 124 8.11 10.89 -12.21
CA GLU A 124 7.62 9.52 -12.29
C GLU A 124 6.10 9.41 -12.11
N LEU A 125 5.46 10.43 -11.52
CA LEU A 125 4.00 10.50 -11.35
C LEU A 125 3.32 11.41 -12.38
N ASP A 126 4.05 12.32 -13.01
CA ASP A 126 3.47 13.30 -13.94
C ASP A 126 2.93 12.61 -15.21
N SER A 127 1.78 13.07 -15.68
CA SER A 127 1.21 12.57 -16.93
C SER A 127 1.99 13.11 -18.14
N PRO A 128 2.10 12.36 -19.24
CA PRO A 128 2.73 12.87 -20.46
C PRO A 128 2.05 14.15 -20.95
N GLY A 129 2.83 15.19 -21.22
CA GLY A 129 2.33 16.49 -21.70
C GLY A 129 1.74 17.41 -20.63
N ALA A 130 2.01 17.14 -19.35
CA ALA A 130 1.63 17.96 -18.19
C ALA A 130 2.70 18.99 -17.79
#